data_AF-A0A1G0WH02-F1
#
_entry.id   AF-A0A1G0WH02-F1
#
_cell.length_a   1.000
_cell.length_b   1.000
_cell.length_c   1.000
_cell.angle_alpha   90.00
_cell.angle_beta   90.00
_cell.angle_gamma   90.00
#
_symmetry.space_group_name_H-M   'P 1'
#
loop_
_entity.id
_entity.type
_entity.pdbx_description
1 polymer ?
#
loop_
_entity_poly.entity_id
_entity_poly.type
_entity_poly.pdbx_seq_one_letter_code
_entity_poly.pdbx_strand_id
1 'polypeptide(L)' 'MNTENEQNHEGLHICQIMDSHNLTAKDLVSASAEQLTFKMVNRACKGRLLTRNTQSKILNALNKASGKKYSLEDIFT' A
#
# COMPACT_ATOMS: atom_id res chain seq x y z
N MET A 1 15.33 -18.30 -3.96
CA MET A 1 13.90 -17.98 -4.08
C MET A 1 13.50 -17.41 -2.75
N ASN A 2 13.51 -16.07 -2.61
CA ASN A 2 13.33 -15.43 -1.32
C ASN A 2 11.88 -14.95 -1.25
N THR A 3 11.01 -15.80 -0.72
CA THR A 3 9.59 -15.48 -0.48
C THR A 3 9.33 -15.53 1.01
N GLU A 4 10.09 -14.73 1.77
CA GLU A 4 9.88 -14.54 3.21
C GLU A 4 9.33 -13.14 3.41
N ASN A 5 8.05 -12.95 3.09
CA ASN A 5 7.29 -11.79 3.54
C ASN A 5 6.42 -12.21 4.73
N GLU A 6 7.08 -12.65 5.80
CA GLU A 6 6.44 -12.74 7.12
C GLU A 6 6.28 -11.31 7.65
N GLN A 7 5.31 -10.60 7.09
CA GLN A 7 4.92 -9.27 7.56
C GLN A 7 3.85 -9.47 8.64
N ASN A 8 4.27 -9.47 9.91
CA ASN A 8 3.37 -9.28 11.04
C ASN A 8 2.66 -7.92 10.89
N HIS A 9 1.46 -7.94 10.33
CA HIS A 9 0.62 -6.77 10.06
C HIS A 9 -0.13 -6.33 11.31
N GLU A 10 0.60 -5.97 12.36
CA GLU A 10 0.00 -5.26 13.48
C GLU A 10 -0.08 -3.77 13.12
N GLY A 11 -1.22 -3.34 12.57
CA GLY A 11 -1.71 -1.99 12.90
C GLY A 11 -2.11 -1.02 11.79
N LEU A 12 -2.31 -1.40 10.51
CA LEU A 12 -2.91 -0.46 9.54
C LEU A 12 -3.82 -1.11 8.50
N HIS A 13 -4.94 -0.43 8.21
CA HIS A 13 -5.95 -0.84 7.24
C HIS A 13 -5.38 -1.08 5.84
N ILE A 14 -4.34 -0.34 5.42
CA ILE A 14 -3.73 -0.55 4.10
C ILE A 14 -3.24 -1.98 3.87
N CYS A 15 -2.58 -2.60 4.86
CA CYS A 15 -2.05 -3.94 4.66
C CYS A 15 -3.17 -4.97 4.65
N GLN A 16 -4.21 -4.76 5.46
CA GLN A 16 -5.40 -5.61 5.46
C GLN A 16 -6.14 -5.55 4.12
N ILE A 17 -6.24 -4.36 3.52
CA ILE A 17 -6.81 -4.20 2.18
C ILE A 17 -5.91 -4.87 1.14
N MET A 18 -4.59 -4.71 1.22
CA MET A 18 -3.66 -5.38 0.31
C MET A 18 -3.80 -6.91 0.40
N ASP A 19 -3.84 -7.46 1.62
CA ASP A 19 -4.01 -8.90 1.87
C ASP A 19 -5.35 -9.42 1.36
N SER A 20 -6.45 -8.70 1.64
CA SER A 20 -7.80 -9.05 1.16
C SER A 20 -7.91 -9.09 -0.37
N HIS A 21 -7.08 -8.29 -1.06
CA HIS A 21 -7.04 -8.23 -2.52
C HIS A 21 -5.91 -9.09 -3.12
N ASN A 22 -5.18 -9.86 -2.30
CA ASN A 22 -3.98 -10.60 -2.71
C ASN A 22 -2.95 -9.72 -3.46
N LEU A 23 -2.84 -8.45 -3.07
CA LEU A 23 -1.95 -7.47 -3.67
C LEU A 23 -0.63 -7.39 -2.91
N THR A 24 0.48 -7.45 -3.63
CA THR A 24 1.80 -7.22 -3.04
C THR A 24 2.27 -5.78 -3.26
N ALA A 25 3.29 -5.36 -2.51
CA ALA A 25 3.93 -4.06 -2.75
C ALA A 25 4.47 -3.93 -4.20
N LYS A 26 4.81 -5.06 -4.84
CA LYS A 26 5.22 -5.09 -6.24
C LYS A 26 4.07 -4.72 -7.17
N ASP A 27 2.89 -5.27 -6.94
CA ASP A 27 1.70 -4.98 -7.74
C ASP A 27 1.30 -3.51 -7.63
N LEU A 28 1.36 -2.92 -6.42
CA LEU A 28 1.12 -1.49 -6.25
C LEU A 28 2.15 -0.64 -7.01
N VAL A 29 3.44 -0.98 -6.93
CA VAL A 29 4.49 -0.25 -7.65
C VAL A 29 4.32 -0.38 -9.17
N SER A 30 3.95 -1.56 -9.66
CA SER A 30 3.71 -1.81 -11.09
C SER A 30 2.42 -1.18 -11.60
N ALA A 31 1.38 -1.09 -10.78
CA ALA A 31 0.12 -0.45 -11.14
C ALA A 31 0.19 1.09 -11.07
N SER A 32 1.04 1.63 -10.19
CA SER A 32 1.22 3.07 -10.03
C SER A 32 1.78 3.69 -11.31
N ALA A 33 1.11 4.75 -11.78
CA ALA A 33 1.64 5.57 -12.87
C ALA A 33 2.63 6.64 -12.38
N GLU A 34 2.83 6.72 -11.06
CA GLU A 34 3.71 7.70 -10.41
C GLU A 34 4.97 7.01 -9.88
N GLN A 35 6.00 7.78 -9.51
CA GLN A 35 7.16 7.23 -8.81
C GLN A 35 6.77 6.77 -7.40
N LEU A 36 6.34 5.51 -7.31
CA LEU A 36 6.11 4.76 -6.08
C LEU A 36 7.26 3.76 -5.90
N THR A 37 7.78 3.64 -4.68
CA THR A 37 8.84 2.67 -4.39
C THR A 37 8.38 1.66 -3.34
N PHE A 38 8.95 0.46 -3.37
CA PHE A 38 8.71 -0.56 -2.33
C PHE A 38 8.96 -0.04 -0.91
N LYS A 39 9.92 0.86 -0.72
CA LYS A 39 10.20 1.50 0.58
C LYS A 39 9.09 2.45 1.03
N MET A 40 8.34 3.06 0.12
CA MET A 40 7.19 3.88 0.45
C MET A 40 6.01 3.01 0.91
N VAL A 41 5.72 1.93 0.17
CA VAL A 41 4.66 0.97 0.54
C VAL A 41 4.96 0.29 1.87
N ASN A 42 6.20 -0.18 2.07
CA ASN A 42 6.60 -0.78 3.35
C ASN A 42 6.57 0.22 4.51
N ARG A 43 6.83 1.51 4.27
CA ARG A 43 6.66 2.53 5.32
C ARG A 43 5.20 2.77 5.65
N ALA A 44 4.35 2.77 4.63
CA ALA A 44 2.89 2.85 4.80
C ALA A 44 2.39 1.68 5.63
N CYS A 45 2.79 0.46 5.30
CA CYS A 45 2.39 -0.73 6.05
C CYS A 45 2.90 -0.78 7.50
N LYS A 46 3.92 0.00 7.85
CA LYS A 46 4.54 0.04 9.19
C LYS A 46 4.05 1.18 10.08
N GLY A 47 3.03 1.96 9.67
CA GLY A 47 2.50 3.03 10.52
C GLY A 47 3.36 4.29 10.56
N ARG A 48 4.35 4.44 9.67
CA ARG A 48 5.20 5.64 9.70
C ARG A 48 4.50 6.83 9.05
N LEU A 49 4.67 8.02 9.63
CA LEU A 49 4.19 9.28 9.08
C LEU A 49 4.69 9.46 7.64
N LEU A 50 3.75 9.52 6.71
CA LEU A 50 3.97 9.79 5.30
C LEU A 50 3.44 11.18 4.97
N THR A 51 4.07 11.85 4.01
CA THR A 51 3.53 13.10 3.49
C THR A 51 2.26 12.83 2.70
N ARG A 52 1.31 13.78 2.69
CA ARG A 52 0.06 13.67 1.91
C ARG A 52 0.31 13.29 0.44
N ASN A 53 1.39 13.80 -0.16
CA ASN A 53 1.76 13.45 -1.53
C ASN A 53 2.08 11.95 -1.68
N THR A 54 2.83 11.36 -0.74
CA THR A 54 3.10 9.92 -0.79
C THR A 54 1.85 9.09 -0.48
N GLN A 55 1.00 9.56 0.45
CA GLN A 55 -0.28 8.91 0.73
C GLN A 55 -1.18 8.87 -0.51
N SER A 56 -1.33 10.00 -1.23
CA SER A 56 -2.12 10.07 -2.47
C SER A 56 -1.59 9.12 -3.55
N LYS A 57 -0.26 9.00 -3.70
CA LYS A 57 0.36 8.05 -4.63
C LYS A 57 0.01 6.60 -4.32
N ILE A 58 0.08 6.25 -3.04
CA ILE A 58 -0.25 4.91 -2.56
C ILE A 58 -1.75 4.64 -2.78
N LEU A 59 -2.61 5.61 -2.48
CA LEU A 59 -4.04 5.51 -2.70
C LEU A 59 -4.38 5.30 -4.18
N ASN A 60 -3.82 6.11 -5.07
CA ASN A 60 -4.01 5.97 -6.51
C ASN A 60 -3.54 4.61 -7.01
N ALA A 61 -2.37 4.15 -6.54
CA ALA A 61 -1.83 2.84 -6.87
C ALA A 61 -2.74 1.70 -6.39
N LEU A 62 -3.21 1.78 -5.14
CA LEU A 62 -4.10 0.80 -4.54
C LEU A 62 -5.45 0.75 -5.28
N ASN A 63 -6.04 1.91 -5.56
CA ASN A 63 -7.30 2.00 -6.30
C ASN A 63 -7.19 1.38 -7.69
N LYS A 64 -6.06 1.62 -8.35
CA LYS A 64 -5.80 1.08 -9.69
C LYS A 64 -5.52 -0.43 -9.67
N ALA A 65 -4.79 -0.91 -8.67
CA ALA A 65 -4.49 -2.34 -8.52
C ALA A 65 -5.71 -3.16 -8.06
N SER A 66 -6.49 -2.63 -7.13
CA SER A 66 -7.69 -3.26 -6.57
C SER A 66 -8.92 -3.10 -7.48
N GLY A 67 -8.91 -2.14 -8.39
CA GLY A 67 -10.08 -1.78 -9.21
C GLY A 67 -11.23 -1.14 -8.42
N LYS A 68 -11.01 -0.85 -7.13
CA LYS A 68 -11.96 -0.17 -6.24
C LYS A 68 -11.50 1.27 -5.97
N LYS A 69 -12.43 2.09 -5.48
CA LYS A 69 -12.11 3.44 -4.99
C LYS A 69 -12.15 3.46 -3.47
N TYR A 70 -10.97 3.59 -2.87
CA TYR A 70 -10.79 3.90 -1.46
C TYR A 70 -10.50 5.40 -1.28
N SER A 71 -10.58 5.88 -0.04
CA SER A 71 -10.12 7.21 0.36
C SER A 71 -8.92 7.10 1.30
N LEU A 72 -8.22 8.21 1.54
CA LEU A 72 -7.09 8.21 2.49
C LEU A 72 -7.52 7.82 3.91
N GLU A 73 -8.72 8.19 4.31
CA GLU A 73 -9.31 7.86 5.61
C GLU A 73 -9.56 6.36 5.75
N ASP A 74 -9.96 5.66 4.68
CA ASP A 74 -10.11 4.19 4.70
C ASP A 74 -8.77 3.47 4.93
N ILE A 75 -7.66 4.09 4.53
CA ILE A 75 -6.32 3.48 4.43
C ILE A 75 -5.42 3.85 5.62
N PHE A 76 -5.55 5.08 6.14
CA PHE A 76 -4.63 5.70 7.12
C PHE A 76 -5.33 6.21 8.40
N THR A 77 -6.55 5.76 8.72
CA THR A 77 -7.19 5.97 10.04
C THR A 77 -6.62 4.98 11.06
#